data_AF-R4XBC2-F1
#
_entry.id   AF-R4XBC2-F1
#
_cell.length_a   1.000
_cell.length_b   1.000
_cell.length_c   1.000
_cell.angle_alpha   90.00
_cell.angle_beta   90.00
_cell.angle_gamma   90.00
#
_symmetry.space_group_name_H-M   'P 1'
#
loop_
_entity.id
_entity.type
_entity.pdbx_description
1 polymer ?
#
loop_
_entity_poly.entity_id
_entity_poly.type
_entity_poly.pdbx_seq_one_letter_code
_entity_poly.pdbx_strand_id
1 'polypeptide(L)'
;MDLSSMHRGNDQRTEEESREVLFTQEESYEMQAGAPYTEHLDLQHDDELESDSPVREAHARRNRAQAGLKYGVLRASAWVEEWTPWTMLVCYFAFSIFFYVTLPRSATKVFWYFYLFLAFIVSTMVTIEASHCITPSKDARRAVRRLRETGQFPTPDEKLPTLDLVIVAYLPNEKDIIKKQIRYALREIVYPKEKITVNVVYNTPHPIEPLETELQELCEQYVNLKVIKVTKSKSKADNLNYFLTNEGNSDIIGIYDTDHYPHPHGPRWAAERFCRGDGTDIVQGRCVVYNYDESWVTKLISAEFDMIYAVFHPGRAHAQGFGLFGGANGYWRASLLKELKMQGHMLTEDIDSTLRAFAAGAKMVHELNTVSYEQAPATVKAFTKQRLRWAQGWFQVTIRHATLAARQGAPGANIKSRFGIFVLLVFRELFFYILTQFSALLLGNFVVQPPKDIASVYHALFGYPLSAWILIYNVLTLVIITGFTIRNRSEFTSWATICVYGAGMPIYFTILAAMGLFSHFRELTKYEKWNPTARSTVKKEDA
;
A
#
# COMPACT_ATOMS: atom_id res chain seq x y z
N MET A 1 31.51 4.51 17.14
CA MET A 1 32.82 3.90 16.84
C MET A 1 32.79 3.51 15.39
N ASP A 2 33.74 4.05 14.65
CA ASP A 2 33.80 4.13 13.19
C ASP A 2 34.46 2.86 12.63
N LEU A 3 33.79 2.15 11.71
CA LEU A 3 34.29 0.91 11.07
C LEU A 3 34.25 1.10 9.55
N SER A 4 35.24 1.80 9.01
CA SER A 4 35.47 1.91 7.57
C SER A 4 36.94 1.68 7.22
N SER A 5 37.39 0.43 7.18
CA SER A 5 38.59 0.03 6.41
C SER A 5 38.74 -1.49 6.40
N MET A 6 39.19 -2.04 5.25
CA MET A 6 39.45 -3.46 4.93
C MET A 6 38.21 -4.17 4.34
N HIS A 7 38.20 -4.79 3.16
CA HIS A 7 39.23 -5.25 2.23
C HIS A 7 38.67 -5.24 0.79
N ARG A 8 39.53 -4.95 -0.20
CA ARG A 8 39.33 -5.29 -1.63
C ARG A 8 40.19 -6.52 -1.94
N GLY A 9 39.65 -7.49 -2.66
CA GLY A 9 40.46 -8.52 -3.31
C GLY A 9 39.65 -9.69 -3.87
N ASN A 10 39.58 -9.76 -5.21
CA ASN A 10 39.38 -10.94 -6.05
C ASN A 10 38.29 -11.96 -5.69
N ASP A 11 37.16 -11.91 -6.42
CA ASP A 11 36.57 -13.14 -6.96
C ASP A 11 35.64 -12.83 -8.16
N GLN A 12 36.15 -12.94 -9.38
CA GLN A 12 35.40 -12.63 -10.63
C GLN A 12 35.09 -13.88 -11.47
N ARG A 13 35.26 -15.09 -10.93
CA ARG A 13 35.06 -16.34 -11.69
C ARG A 13 34.00 -17.29 -11.12
N THR A 14 33.39 -16.95 -10.00
CA THR A 14 32.33 -17.72 -9.30
C THR A 14 30.94 -17.05 -9.40
N GLU A 15 30.85 -15.80 -9.89
CA GLU A 15 29.58 -15.06 -10.01
C GLU A 15 28.72 -15.48 -11.23
N GLU A 16 29.29 -16.03 -12.30
CA GLU A 16 28.53 -16.41 -13.50
C GLU A 16 27.78 -17.74 -13.33
N GLU A 17 28.39 -18.77 -12.75
CA GLU A 17 27.71 -20.05 -12.47
C GLU A 17 26.64 -19.92 -11.37
N SER A 18 26.83 -19.02 -10.41
CA SER A 18 25.85 -18.72 -9.35
C SER A 18 24.62 -17.96 -9.88
N ARG A 19 24.79 -17.17 -10.95
CA ARG A 19 23.69 -16.42 -11.59
C ARG A 19 22.80 -17.30 -12.46
N GLU A 20 23.35 -18.30 -13.15
CA GLU A 20 22.55 -19.24 -13.96
C GLU A 20 21.70 -20.21 -13.11
N VAL A 21 22.20 -20.63 -11.94
CA VAL A 21 21.43 -21.49 -11.02
C VAL A 21 20.31 -20.73 -10.30
N LEU A 22 20.49 -19.43 -10.02
CA LEU A 22 19.45 -18.58 -9.41
C LEU A 22 18.34 -18.20 -10.40
N PHE A 23 18.67 -17.93 -11.66
CA PHE A 23 17.66 -17.64 -12.71
C PHE A 23 16.78 -18.86 -13.01
N THR A 24 17.36 -20.07 -13.02
CA THR A 24 16.62 -21.31 -13.26
C THR A 24 15.73 -21.72 -12.08
N GLN A 25 16.13 -21.41 -10.82
CA GLN A 25 15.26 -21.61 -9.65
C GLN A 25 14.09 -20.64 -9.60
N GLU A 26 14.28 -19.34 -9.89
CA GLU A 26 13.17 -18.37 -9.94
C GLU A 26 12.13 -18.71 -11.03
N GLU A 27 12.56 -19.17 -12.21
CA GLU A 27 11.64 -19.61 -13.27
C GLU A 27 10.86 -20.88 -12.89
N SER A 28 11.48 -21.80 -12.14
CA SER A 28 10.80 -23.02 -11.66
C SER A 28 9.71 -22.73 -10.61
N TYR A 29 9.93 -21.72 -9.76
CA TYR A 29 8.95 -21.25 -8.78
C TYR A 29 7.84 -20.42 -9.43
N GLU A 30 8.15 -19.57 -10.43
CA GLU A 30 7.14 -18.82 -11.20
C GLU A 30 6.25 -19.75 -12.05
N MET A 31 6.76 -20.89 -12.54
CA MET A 31 5.95 -21.89 -13.27
C MET A 31 4.97 -22.67 -12.37
N GLN A 32 5.33 -23.00 -11.13
CA GLN A 32 4.42 -23.70 -10.22
C GLN A 32 3.37 -22.78 -9.59
N ALA A 33 3.65 -21.49 -9.42
CA ALA A 33 2.71 -20.51 -8.88
C ALA A 33 1.67 -20.02 -9.92
N GLY A 34 1.85 -20.32 -11.21
CA GLY A 34 1.02 -19.84 -12.31
C GLY A 34 -0.03 -20.84 -12.84
N ALA A 35 -0.02 -22.09 -12.36
CA ALA A 35 -0.99 -23.08 -12.79
C ALA A 35 -2.35 -22.86 -12.08
N PRO A 36 -3.50 -22.93 -12.78
CA PRO A 36 -4.78 -23.01 -12.10
C PRO A 36 -4.73 -24.24 -11.18
N TYR A 37 -5.10 -24.06 -9.90
CA TYR A 37 -5.28 -25.14 -8.94
C TYR A 37 -6.08 -26.25 -9.62
N THR A 38 -5.37 -27.29 -10.05
CA THR A 38 -6.01 -28.52 -10.49
C THR A 38 -6.63 -29.11 -9.24
N GLU A 39 -7.95 -29.22 -9.20
CA GLU A 39 -8.60 -30.24 -8.37
C GLU A 39 -7.80 -31.52 -8.54
N HIS A 40 -7.15 -31.96 -7.48
CA HIS A 40 -6.72 -33.35 -7.38
C HIS A 40 -8.00 -34.17 -7.45
N LEU A 41 -8.35 -34.60 -8.67
CA LEU A 41 -9.31 -35.68 -8.88
C LEU A 41 -8.77 -36.86 -8.10
N ASP A 42 -9.45 -37.16 -7.01
CA ASP A 42 -9.26 -38.33 -6.17
C ASP A 42 -9.48 -39.57 -7.05
N LEU A 43 -8.39 -40.05 -7.66
CA LEU A 43 -8.33 -41.31 -8.39
C LEU A 43 -7.63 -42.32 -7.48
N GLN A 44 -8.27 -42.64 -6.36
CA GLN A 44 -7.90 -43.78 -5.52
C GLN A 44 -9.16 -44.52 -5.10
N HIS A 45 -9.72 -45.32 -6.02
CA HIS A 45 -10.33 -46.61 -5.72
C HIS A 45 -10.42 -47.41 -7.02
N ASP A 46 -9.74 -48.56 -7.02
CA ASP A 46 -10.07 -49.83 -7.68
C ASP A 46 -8.78 -50.51 -8.13
N ASP A 47 -8.24 -51.33 -7.23
CA ASP A 47 -7.31 -52.41 -7.54
C ASP A 47 -8.08 -53.64 -8.04
N GLU A 48 -7.36 -54.46 -8.83
CA GLU A 48 -7.68 -55.80 -9.35
C GLU A 48 -8.49 -55.93 -10.65
N LEU A 49 -7.78 -56.17 -11.77
CA LEU A 49 -7.86 -57.41 -12.59
C LEU A 49 -7.08 -57.30 -13.92
N GLU A 50 -6.49 -58.41 -14.34
CA GLU A 50 -5.63 -58.61 -15.51
C GLU A 50 -6.25 -58.21 -16.87
N SER A 51 -5.43 -57.57 -17.72
CA SER A 51 -5.25 -57.84 -19.17
C SER A 51 -4.82 -56.57 -19.92
N ASP A 52 -3.70 -56.70 -20.62
CA ASP A 52 -3.07 -55.69 -21.46
C ASP A 52 -3.95 -55.48 -22.71
N SER A 53 -4.75 -54.40 -22.75
CA SER A 53 -5.64 -54.13 -23.89
C SER A 53 -5.33 -52.79 -24.58
N PRO A 54 -5.30 -52.76 -25.93
CA PRO A 54 -5.14 -51.54 -26.74
C PRO A 54 -6.17 -50.44 -26.40
N VAL A 55 -7.29 -50.83 -25.78
CA VAL A 55 -8.38 -49.95 -25.36
C VAL A 55 -7.97 -49.06 -24.19
N ARG A 56 -7.23 -49.57 -23.20
CA ARG A 56 -6.70 -48.76 -22.08
C ARG A 56 -5.69 -47.73 -22.57
N GLU A 57 -4.83 -48.11 -23.52
CA GLU A 57 -3.86 -47.19 -24.12
C GLU A 57 -4.55 -46.11 -24.97
N ALA A 58 -5.59 -46.46 -25.72
CA ALA A 58 -6.40 -45.49 -26.46
C ALA A 58 -7.15 -44.52 -25.52
N HIS A 59 -7.70 -45.00 -24.40
CA HIS A 59 -8.30 -44.15 -23.37
C HIS A 59 -7.27 -43.23 -22.69
N ALA A 60 -6.09 -43.75 -22.34
CA ALA A 60 -5.01 -42.95 -21.77
C ALA A 60 -4.51 -41.87 -22.75
N ARG A 61 -4.37 -42.20 -24.04
CA ARG A 61 -4.02 -41.23 -25.10
C ARG A 61 -5.09 -40.17 -25.28
N ARG A 62 -6.38 -40.55 -25.28
CA ARG A 62 -7.50 -39.60 -25.33
C ARG A 62 -7.54 -38.68 -24.11
N ASN A 63 -7.34 -39.22 -22.91
CA ASN A 63 -7.31 -38.45 -21.67
C ASN A 63 -6.12 -37.48 -21.63
N ARG A 64 -4.93 -37.91 -22.08
CA ARG A 64 -3.75 -37.01 -22.24
C ARG A 64 -3.99 -35.92 -23.28
N ALA A 65 -4.63 -36.25 -24.41
CA ALA A 65 -4.98 -35.26 -25.43
C ALA A 65 -6.02 -34.25 -24.93
N GLN A 66 -7.04 -34.69 -24.18
CA GLN A 66 -8.02 -33.81 -23.55
C GLN A 66 -7.41 -32.94 -22.46
N ALA A 67 -6.52 -33.50 -21.62
CA ALA A 67 -5.78 -32.75 -20.62
C ALA A 67 -4.84 -31.71 -21.27
N GLY A 68 -4.13 -32.09 -22.33
CA GLY A 68 -3.28 -31.18 -23.11
C GLY A 68 -4.07 -30.06 -23.78
N LEU A 69 -5.26 -30.36 -24.32
CA LEU A 69 -6.16 -29.36 -24.89
C LEU A 69 -6.69 -28.42 -23.81
N LYS A 70 -7.16 -28.95 -22.67
CA LYS A 70 -7.63 -28.15 -21.53
C LYS A 70 -6.52 -27.24 -20.99
N TYR A 71 -5.30 -27.78 -20.85
CA TYR A 71 -4.12 -27.02 -20.46
C TYR A 71 -3.78 -25.93 -21.47
N GLY A 72 -3.81 -26.24 -22.78
CA GLY A 72 -3.59 -25.26 -23.85
C GLY A 72 -4.62 -24.13 -23.84
N VAL A 73 -5.91 -24.45 -23.65
CA VAL A 73 -7.00 -23.47 -23.54
C VAL A 73 -6.84 -22.60 -22.29
N LEU A 74 -6.52 -23.19 -21.14
CA LEU A 74 -6.27 -22.44 -19.89
C LEU A 74 -5.07 -21.51 -20.01
N ARG A 75 -3.98 -21.98 -20.64
CA ARG A 75 -2.78 -21.17 -20.88
C ARG A 75 -3.06 -20.03 -21.85
N ALA A 76 -3.78 -20.28 -22.94
CA ALA A 76 -4.19 -19.23 -23.88
C ALA A 76 -5.11 -18.21 -23.19
N SER A 77 -6.08 -18.67 -22.39
CA SER A 77 -6.97 -17.81 -21.62
C SER A 77 -6.19 -16.94 -20.64
N ALA A 78 -5.27 -17.54 -19.87
CA ALA A 78 -4.43 -16.80 -18.92
C ALA A 78 -3.53 -15.77 -19.62
N TRP A 79 -2.98 -16.12 -20.80
CA TRP A 79 -2.20 -15.19 -21.61
C TRP A 79 -3.04 -14.02 -22.11
N VAL A 80 -4.26 -14.27 -22.61
CA VAL A 80 -5.19 -13.22 -23.03
C VAL A 80 -5.53 -12.32 -21.83
N GLU A 81 -5.86 -12.90 -20.69
CA GLU A 81 -6.19 -12.15 -19.46
C GLU A 81 -5.03 -11.26 -19.00
N GLU A 82 -3.78 -11.74 -19.11
CA GLU A 82 -2.58 -11.00 -18.73
C GLU A 82 -2.23 -9.86 -19.71
N TRP A 83 -2.39 -10.08 -21.01
CA TRP A 83 -2.03 -9.11 -22.05
C TRP A 83 -3.14 -8.12 -22.41
N THR A 84 -4.40 -8.41 -22.06
CA THR A 84 -5.53 -7.51 -22.38
C THR A 84 -5.35 -6.12 -21.76
N PRO A 85 -5.03 -5.95 -20.46
CA PRO A 85 -4.83 -4.63 -19.87
C PRO A 85 -3.70 -3.83 -20.54
N TRP A 86 -2.62 -4.50 -20.95
CA TRP A 86 -1.51 -3.86 -21.69
C TRP A 86 -1.96 -3.39 -23.06
N THR A 87 -2.69 -4.23 -23.78
CA THR A 87 -3.23 -3.90 -25.11
C THR A 87 -4.18 -2.70 -25.01
N MET A 88 -5.06 -2.67 -24.00
CA MET A 88 -5.96 -1.53 -23.77
C MET A 88 -5.20 -0.23 -23.47
N LEU A 89 -4.13 -0.31 -22.66
CA LEU A 89 -3.30 0.86 -22.35
C LEU A 89 -2.58 1.41 -23.58
N VAL A 90 -1.99 0.52 -24.40
CA VAL A 90 -1.33 0.92 -25.65
C VAL A 90 -2.32 1.53 -26.62
N CYS A 91 -3.49 0.90 -26.82
CA CYS A 91 -4.55 1.43 -27.66
C CYS A 91 -5.05 2.80 -27.16
N TYR A 92 -5.20 2.97 -25.85
CA TYR A 92 -5.59 4.25 -25.24
C TYR A 92 -4.59 5.37 -25.59
N PHE A 93 -3.29 5.14 -25.39
CA PHE A 93 -2.28 6.16 -25.71
C PHE A 93 -2.16 6.41 -27.21
N ALA A 94 -2.17 5.35 -28.03
CA ALA A 94 -2.11 5.49 -29.49
C ALA A 94 -3.29 6.32 -30.02
N PHE A 95 -4.51 6.00 -29.58
CA PHE A 95 -5.71 6.77 -29.93
C PHE A 95 -5.62 8.22 -29.44
N SER A 96 -5.22 8.44 -28.19
CA SER A 96 -5.15 9.78 -27.60
C SER A 96 -4.12 10.66 -28.29
N ILE A 97 -2.93 10.14 -28.59
CA ILE A 97 -1.89 10.86 -29.32
C ILE A 97 -2.37 11.19 -30.74
N PHE A 98 -2.95 10.21 -31.45
CA PHE A 98 -3.50 10.45 -32.79
C PHE A 98 -4.62 11.49 -32.79
N PHE A 99 -5.48 11.48 -31.77
CA PHE A 99 -6.51 12.49 -31.57
C PHE A 99 -5.90 13.89 -31.48
N TYR A 100 -4.88 14.12 -30.63
CA TYR A 100 -4.26 15.44 -30.54
C TYR A 100 -3.44 15.85 -31.76
N VAL A 101 -2.85 14.88 -32.47
CA VAL A 101 -2.11 15.12 -33.73
C VAL A 101 -3.04 15.62 -34.84
N THR A 102 -4.29 15.16 -34.87
CA THR A 102 -5.26 15.52 -35.92
C THR A 102 -6.05 16.78 -35.62
N LEU A 103 -6.03 17.28 -34.37
CA LEU A 103 -6.75 18.49 -34.00
C LEU A 103 -6.13 19.76 -34.59
N PRO A 104 -6.96 20.75 -34.99
CA PRO A 104 -6.46 22.06 -35.39
C PRO A 104 -5.80 22.76 -34.20
N ARG A 105 -4.78 23.58 -34.45
CA ARG A 105 -4.01 24.29 -33.41
C ARG A 105 -4.88 25.10 -32.43
N SER A 106 -6.01 25.66 -32.90
CA SER A 106 -6.96 26.37 -32.05
C SER A 106 -7.64 25.45 -31.03
N ALA A 107 -8.00 24.23 -31.41
CA ALA A 107 -8.57 23.23 -30.50
C ALA A 107 -7.53 22.70 -29.52
N THR A 108 -6.32 22.38 -29.97
CA THR A 108 -5.22 21.95 -29.09
C THR A 108 -4.90 23.00 -28.03
N LYS A 109 -4.97 24.30 -28.38
CA LYS A 109 -4.83 25.42 -27.43
C LYS A 109 -5.93 25.44 -26.36
N VAL A 110 -7.17 25.10 -26.69
CA VAL A 110 -8.27 25.01 -25.72
C VAL A 110 -8.02 23.87 -24.73
N PHE A 111 -7.70 22.68 -25.23
CA PHE A 111 -7.36 21.53 -24.37
C PHE A 111 -6.16 21.81 -23.47
N TRP A 112 -5.12 22.46 -24.02
CA TRP A 112 -3.95 22.89 -23.25
C TRP A 112 -4.34 23.72 -22.03
N TYR A 113 -5.13 24.78 -22.23
CA TYR A 113 -5.55 25.63 -21.12
C TYR A 113 -6.52 24.94 -20.18
N PHE A 114 -7.38 24.06 -20.68
CA PHE A 114 -8.24 23.24 -19.84
C PHE A 114 -7.41 22.38 -18.87
N TYR A 115 -6.38 21.68 -19.37
CA TYR A 115 -5.50 20.86 -18.53
C TYR A 115 -4.68 21.69 -17.55
N LEU A 116 -4.13 22.83 -17.98
CA LEU A 116 -3.39 23.71 -17.08
C LEU A 116 -4.27 24.33 -15.99
N PHE A 117 -5.49 24.72 -16.34
CA PHE A 117 -6.45 25.23 -15.35
C PHE A 117 -6.82 24.15 -14.33
N LEU A 118 -7.01 22.92 -14.78
CA LEU A 118 -7.29 21.81 -13.87
C LEU A 118 -6.08 21.48 -12.99
N ALA A 119 -4.87 21.47 -13.55
CA ALA A 119 -3.64 21.34 -12.78
C ALA A 119 -3.50 22.45 -11.73
N PHE A 120 -3.83 23.69 -12.07
CA PHE A 120 -3.87 24.81 -11.13
C PHE A 120 -4.86 24.57 -9.97
N ILE A 121 -6.08 24.09 -10.26
CA ILE A 121 -7.06 23.74 -9.23
C ILE A 121 -6.50 22.65 -8.32
N VAL A 122 -5.95 21.58 -8.89
CA VAL A 122 -5.38 20.46 -8.13
C VAL A 122 -4.24 20.93 -7.24
N SER A 123 -3.25 21.63 -7.78
CA SER A 123 -2.12 22.20 -7.03
C SER A 123 -2.59 23.08 -5.88
N THR A 124 -3.62 23.89 -6.10
CA THR A 124 -4.23 24.73 -5.06
C THR A 124 -4.86 23.89 -3.96
N MET A 125 -5.67 22.89 -4.33
CA MET A 125 -6.35 22.00 -3.37
C MET A 125 -5.36 21.21 -2.52
N VAL A 126 -4.33 20.61 -3.13
CA VAL A 126 -3.31 19.85 -2.39
C VAL A 126 -2.47 20.76 -1.50
N THR A 127 -2.18 21.99 -1.91
CA THR A 127 -1.45 22.95 -1.07
C THR A 127 -2.28 23.38 0.14
N ILE A 128 -3.59 23.63 -0.05
CA ILE A 128 -4.51 23.92 1.06
C ILE A 128 -4.55 22.74 2.02
N GLU A 129 -4.77 21.51 1.53
CA GLU A 129 -4.78 20.31 2.36
C GLU A 129 -3.46 20.13 3.14
N ALA A 130 -2.31 20.31 2.48
CA ALA A 130 -1.00 20.24 3.11
C ALA A 130 -0.81 21.31 4.20
N SER A 131 -1.28 22.54 3.98
CA SER A 131 -1.16 23.63 4.96
C SER A 131 -1.92 23.33 6.27
N HIS A 132 -2.99 22.54 6.21
CA HIS A 132 -3.74 22.13 7.40
C HIS A 132 -2.98 21.14 8.29
N CYS A 133 -1.82 20.61 7.87
CA CYS A 133 -0.96 19.80 8.74
C CYS A 133 -0.35 20.62 9.88
N ILE A 134 -0.21 21.95 9.73
CA ILE A 134 0.50 22.82 10.67
C ILE A 134 -0.03 22.67 12.11
N THR A 135 -1.35 22.66 12.29
CA THR A 135 -1.99 22.59 13.61
C THR A 135 -1.77 21.22 14.26
N PRO A 136 -2.16 20.08 13.64
CA PRO A 136 -1.84 18.74 14.17
C PRO A 136 -0.36 18.55 14.49
N SER A 137 0.55 18.99 13.61
CA SER A 137 1.99 18.84 13.84
C SER A 137 2.49 19.68 15.01
N LYS A 138 1.94 20.89 15.23
CA LYS A 138 2.26 21.71 16.41
C LYS A 138 1.76 21.04 17.68
N ASP A 139 0.54 20.52 17.67
CA ASP A 139 -0.07 19.88 18.84
C ASP A 139 0.64 18.57 19.20
N ALA A 140 1.00 17.76 18.20
CA ALA A 140 1.79 16.54 18.39
C ALA A 140 3.14 16.84 19.07
N ARG A 141 3.88 17.85 18.58
CA ARG A 141 5.15 18.30 19.18
C ARG A 141 4.98 18.84 20.60
N ARG A 142 3.90 19.59 20.87
CA ARG A 142 3.59 20.09 22.22
C ARG A 142 3.30 18.94 23.18
N ALA A 143 2.55 17.93 22.74
CA ALA A 143 2.25 16.75 23.55
C ALA A 143 3.52 15.97 23.92
N VAL A 144 4.42 15.72 22.95
CA VAL A 144 5.71 15.06 23.21
C VAL A 144 6.59 15.90 24.12
N ARG A 145 6.65 17.23 23.93
CA ARG A 145 7.42 18.12 24.80
C ARG A 145 6.90 18.06 26.24
N ARG A 146 5.58 18.10 26.44
CA ARG A 146 4.96 18.00 27.76
C ARG A 146 5.26 16.67 28.43
N LEU A 147 5.22 15.57 27.69
CA LEU A 147 5.63 14.26 28.20
C LEU A 147 7.10 14.25 28.65
N ARG A 148 8.01 14.88 27.87
CA ARG A 148 9.42 14.99 28.27
C ARG A 148 9.65 15.85 29.52
N GLU A 149 8.87 16.91 29.69
CA GLU A 149 8.98 17.82 30.85
C GLU A 149 8.38 17.22 32.12
N THR A 150 7.27 16.48 32.01
CA THR A 150 6.53 15.94 33.17
C THR A 150 6.87 14.48 33.48
N GLY A 151 7.40 13.74 32.50
CA GLY A 151 7.63 12.30 32.58
C GLY A 151 6.35 11.45 32.60
N GLN A 152 5.17 12.06 32.43
CA GLN A 152 3.89 11.40 32.62
C GLN A 152 2.94 11.65 31.45
N PHE A 153 2.19 10.61 31.09
CA PHE A 153 1.09 10.71 30.14
C PHE A 153 -0.13 11.40 30.80
N PRO A 154 -1.02 12.03 30.01
CA PRO A 154 -2.20 12.71 30.56
C PRO A 154 -3.16 11.78 31.30
N THR A 155 -3.35 10.57 30.80
CA THR A 155 -4.23 9.57 31.42
C THR A 155 -3.41 8.69 32.39
N PRO A 156 -3.90 8.32 33.58
CA PRO A 156 -3.26 7.28 34.39
C PRO A 156 -3.40 5.88 33.79
N ASP A 157 -2.46 4.99 34.06
CA ASP A 157 -2.39 3.62 33.53
C ASP A 157 -3.66 2.81 33.86
N GLU A 158 -4.23 3.02 35.06
CA GLU A 158 -5.44 2.35 35.53
C GLU A 158 -6.68 2.76 34.75
N LYS A 159 -6.66 3.91 34.06
CA LYS A 159 -7.77 4.41 33.24
C LYS A 159 -7.62 4.11 31.75
N LEU A 160 -6.51 3.48 31.34
CA LEU A 160 -6.35 3.07 29.95
C LEU A 160 -7.33 1.97 29.54
N PRO A 161 -7.76 1.94 28.26
CA PRO A 161 -8.50 0.81 27.71
C PRO A 161 -7.66 -0.47 27.68
N THR A 162 -8.32 -1.62 27.65
CA THR A 162 -7.69 -2.89 27.31
C THR A 162 -7.41 -2.97 25.80
N LEU A 163 -6.24 -3.47 25.42
CA LEU A 163 -5.71 -3.49 24.06
C LEU A 163 -5.38 -4.92 23.61
N ASP A 164 -6.01 -5.35 22.51
CA ASP A 164 -5.49 -6.45 21.70
C ASP A 164 -4.60 -5.89 20.59
N LEU A 165 -3.30 -6.16 20.66
CA LEU A 165 -2.34 -5.82 19.61
C LEU A 165 -2.19 -7.02 18.68
N VAL A 166 -2.71 -6.91 17.47
CA VAL A 166 -2.77 -7.99 16.48
C VAL A 166 -1.67 -7.83 15.45
N ILE A 167 -0.77 -8.80 15.39
CA ILE A 167 0.28 -8.93 14.36
C ILE A 167 -0.18 -9.97 13.36
N VAL A 168 -0.38 -9.56 12.10
CA VAL A 168 -0.83 -10.46 11.03
C VAL A 168 0.34 -10.88 10.15
N ALA A 169 0.43 -12.18 9.86
CA ALA A 169 1.54 -12.76 9.09
C ALA A 169 1.07 -13.76 8.03
N TYR A 170 1.81 -13.82 6.92
CA TYR A 170 1.81 -14.93 5.98
C TYR A 170 3.19 -15.61 6.04
N LEU A 171 3.30 -16.66 6.87
CA LEU A 171 4.60 -17.14 7.34
C LEU A 171 5.63 -17.46 6.26
N PRO A 172 5.31 -17.99 5.05
CA PRO A 172 6.35 -18.18 4.03
C PRO A 172 7.17 -16.92 3.74
N ASN A 173 6.55 -15.74 3.84
CA ASN A 173 7.20 -14.45 3.61
C ASN A 173 7.88 -13.88 4.85
N GLU A 174 7.27 -14.03 6.03
CA GLU A 174 7.74 -13.37 7.26
C GLU A 174 8.35 -14.32 8.32
N LYS A 175 8.60 -15.59 7.97
CA LYS A 175 9.21 -16.62 8.83
C LYS A 175 10.51 -16.16 9.51
N ASP A 176 11.31 -15.37 8.81
CA ASP A 176 12.63 -14.95 9.28
C ASP A 176 12.57 -13.78 10.29
N ILE A 177 11.45 -13.05 10.32
CA ILE A 177 11.29 -11.85 11.16
C ILE A 177 10.28 -12.05 12.30
N ILE A 178 9.30 -12.95 12.17
CA ILE A 178 8.17 -13.05 13.11
C ILE A 178 8.58 -13.21 14.58
N LYS A 179 9.59 -14.04 14.90
CA LYS A 179 10.06 -14.23 16.28
C LYS A 179 10.66 -12.95 16.88
N LYS A 180 11.40 -12.18 16.07
CA LYS A 180 12.00 -10.91 16.51
C LYS A 180 10.91 -9.88 16.79
N GLN A 181 9.87 -9.86 15.95
CA GLN A 181 8.73 -8.95 16.07
C GLN A 181 7.93 -9.21 17.34
N ILE A 182 7.64 -10.47 17.62
CA ILE A 182 6.93 -10.88 18.84
C ILE A 182 7.70 -10.44 20.07
N ARG A 183 9.00 -10.73 20.12
CA ARG A 183 9.85 -10.34 21.26
C ARG A 183 9.92 -8.83 21.43
N TYR A 184 10.01 -8.08 20.34
CA TYR A 184 9.97 -6.62 20.36
C TYR A 184 8.64 -6.10 20.95
N ALA A 185 7.51 -6.58 20.44
CA ALA A 185 6.19 -6.16 20.90
C ALA A 185 5.95 -6.45 22.39
N LEU A 186 6.46 -7.59 22.89
CA LEU A 186 6.32 -7.98 24.29
C LEU A 186 7.22 -7.20 25.26
N ARG A 187 8.37 -6.70 24.79
CA ARG A 187 9.41 -6.10 25.66
C ARG A 187 9.46 -4.58 25.60
N GLU A 188 9.28 -4.00 24.41
CA GLU A 188 9.54 -2.59 24.15
C GLU A 188 8.29 -1.73 24.22
N ILE A 189 7.09 -2.32 24.06
CA ILE A 189 5.85 -1.54 24.08
C ILE A 189 5.53 -1.09 25.51
N VAL A 190 5.38 0.22 25.67
CA VAL A 190 5.05 0.87 26.95
C VAL A 190 3.53 0.90 27.11
N TYR A 191 2.98 -0.13 27.74
CA TYR A 191 1.57 -0.26 28.11
C TYR A 191 1.45 -1.12 29.39
N PRO A 192 0.42 -0.92 30.23
CA PRO A 192 0.20 -1.79 31.39
C PRO A 192 0.03 -3.25 30.96
N LYS A 193 0.84 -4.14 31.52
CA LYS A 193 0.96 -5.54 31.04
C LYS A 193 -0.34 -6.32 31.17
N GLU A 194 -1.12 -6.02 32.20
CA GLU A 194 -2.45 -6.56 32.47
C GLU A 194 -3.53 -6.03 31.51
N LYS A 195 -3.22 -5.02 30.70
CA LYS A 195 -4.14 -4.41 29.74
C LYS A 195 -3.74 -4.60 28.29
N ILE A 196 -2.63 -5.27 27.99
CA ILE A 196 -2.19 -5.55 26.61
C ILE A 196 -2.05 -7.04 26.38
N THR A 197 -2.67 -7.54 25.32
CA THR A 197 -2.44 -8.89 24.79
C THR A 197 -1.87 -8.78 23.38
N VAL A 198 -0.74 -9.42 23.14
CA VAL A 198 -0.13 -9.54 21.80
C VAL A 198 -0.69 -10.80 21.14
N ASN A 199 -1.38 -10.63 20.02
CA ASN A 199 -2.03 -11.70 19.27
C ASN A 199 -1.34 -11.84 17.92
N VAL A 200 -0.69 -12.97 17.67
CA VAL A 200 -0.06 -13.30 16.39
C VAL A 200 -1.03 -14.17 15.60
N VAL A 201 -1.51 -13.67 14.47
CA VAL A 201 -2.51 -14.36 13.65
C VAL A 201 -1.90 -14.62 12.28
N TYR A 202 -1.68 -15.90 11.97
CA TYR A 202 -0.95 -16.26 10.77
C TYR A 202 -1.63 -17.36 9.96
N ASN A 203 -1.31 -17.38 8.67
CA ASN A 203 -1.60 -18.49 7.77
C ASN A 203 -0.33 -18.95 7.05
N THR A 204 -0.33 -20.21 6.61
CA THR A 204 0.77 -20.82 5.86
C THR A 204 0.21 -21.92 4.94
N PRO A 205 0.70 -22.07 3.69
CA PRO A 205 0.22 -23.09 2.76
C PRO A 205 0.71 -24.50 3.13
N HIS A 206 1.83 -24.61 3.84
CA HIS A 206 2.39 -25.87 4.34
C HIS A 206 2.96 -25.66 5.75
N PRO A 207 3.10 -26.72 6.56
CA PRO A 207 3.76 -26.61 7.85
C PRO A 207 5.19 -26.07 7.74
N ILE A 208 5.60 -25.18 8.65
CA ILE A 208 6.95 -24.58 8.70
C ILE A 208 7.59 -24.93 10.05
N GLU A 209 8.14 -26.13 10.16
CA GLU A 209 8.87 -26.55 11.36
C GLU A 209 10.37 -26.22 11.27
N PRO A 210 11.05 -25.94 12.40
CA PRO A 210 10.55 -25.95 13.78
C PRO A 210 9.83 -24.66 14.20
N LEU A 211 9.66 -23.69 13.30
CA LEU A 211 9.17 -22.34 13.62
C LEU A 211 7.78 -22.37 14.27
N GLU A 212 6.84 -23.16 13.76
CA GLU A 212 5.49 -23.23 14.34
C GLU A 212 5.50 -23.79 15.77
N THR A 213 6.33 -24.81 16.03
CA THR A 213 6.57 -25.32 17.39
C THR A 213 7.15 -24.25 18.32
N GLU A 214 8.20 -23.56 17.88
CA GLU A 214 8.83 -22.47 18.65
C GLU A 214 7.86 -21.31 18.95
N LEU A 215 6.94 -21.01 18.04
CA LEU A 215 5.92 -19.99 18.26
C LEU A 215 4.91 -20.41 19.34
N GLN A 216 4.57 -21.69 19.43
CA GLN A 216 3.71 -22.21 20.51
C GLN A 216 4.44 -22.22 21.86
N GLU A 217 5.72 -22.60 21.89
CA GLU A 217 6.55 -22.54 23.10
C GLU A 217 6.66 -21.11 23.66
N LEU A 218 6.66 -20.08 22.79
CA LEU A 218 6.62 -18.68 23.25
C LEU A 218 5.32 -18.35 23.99
N CYS A 219 4.18 -18.94 23.65
CA CYS A 219 2.92 -18.72 24.38
C CYS A 219 3.01 -19.23 25.83
N GLU A 220 3.76 -20.32 26.06
CA GLU A 220 3.96 -20.87 27.41
C GLU A 220 4.85 -19.95 28.26
N GLN A 221 5.74 -19.19 27.62
CA GLN A 221 6.66 -18.26 28.29
C GLN A 221 6.03 -16.90 28.61
N TYR A 222 5.05 -16.46 27.82
CA TYR A 222 4.46 -15.12 27.95
C TYR A 222 2.94 -15.20 28.09
N VAL A 223 2.44 -14.93 29.30
CA VAL A 223 1.00 -14.94 29.63
C VAL A 223 0.16 -14.01 28.76
N ASN A 224 0.76 -12.95 28.23
CA ASN A 224 0.12 -11.94 27.40
C ASN A 224 0.35 -12.17 25.88
N LEU A 225 0.83 -13.34 25.47
CA LEU A 225 0.99 -13.73 24.07
C LEU A 225 -0.04 -14.80 23.69
N LYS A 226 -0.64 -14.64 22.52
CA LYS A 226 -1.46 -15.67 21.87
C LYS A 226 -0.99 -15.85 20.43
N VAL A 227 -0.81 -17.09 20.01
CA VAL A 227 -0.44 -17.45 18.63
C VAL A 227 -1.56 -18.27 18.02
N ILE A 228 -2.10 -17.81 16.89
CA ILE A 228 -3.29 -18.33 16.24
C ILE A 228 -2.97 -18.68 14.78
N LYS A 229 -2.99 -19.97 14.46
CA LYS A 229 -2.89 -20.49 13.08
C LYS A 229 -4.27 -20.56 12.44
N VAL A 230 -4.44 -19.93 11.28
CA VAL A 230 -5.70 -19.94 10.52
C VAL A 230 -5.56 -20.82 9.29
N THR A 231 -6.05 -22.07 9.38
CA THR A 231 -5.78 -23.14 8.40
C THR A 231 -6.44 -22.97 7.03
N LYS A 232 -7.51 -22.18 6.91
CA LYS A 232 -8.24 -21.94 5.65
C LYS A 232 -8.11 -20.51 5.11
N SER A 233 -7.24 -19.71 5.72
CA SER A 233 -7.04 -18.32 5.34
C SER A 233 -6.16 -18.20 4.10
N LYS A 234 -6.57 -17.32 3.18
CA LYS A 234 -5.80 -16.98 1.98
C LYS A 234 -5.32 -15.53 2.00
N SER A 235 -5.71 -14.75 3.00
CA SER A 235 -5.50 -13.31 3.03
C SER A 235 -5.35 -12.76 4.44
N LYS A 236 -4.79 -11.55 4.53
CA LYS A 236 -4.79 -10.76 5.77
C LYS A 236 -6.21 -10.54 6.32
N ALA A 237 -7.18 -10.27 5.43
CA ALA A 237 -8.57 -10.11 5.80
C ALA A 237 -9.17 -11.37 6.44
N ASP A 238 -8.87 -12.57 5.91
CA ASP A 238 -9.33 -13.83 6.47
C ASP A 238 -8.74 -14.09 7.87
N ASN A 239 -7.43 -13.83 8.05
CA ASN A 239 -6.77 -13.91 9.35
C ASN A 239 -7.43 -12.99 10.36
N LEU A 240 -7.62 -11.71 10.01
CA LEU A 240 -8.27 -10.74 10.88
C LEU A 240 -9.71 -11.14 11.18
N ASN A 241 -10.48 -11.56 10.19
CA ASN A 241 -11.87 -11.95 10.40
C ASN A 241 -12.01 -13.18 11.29
N TYR A 242 -11.09 -14.14 11.21
CA TYR A 242 -11.02 -15.27 12.13
C TYR A 242 -10.78 -14.78 13.56
N PHE A 243 -9.77 -13.92 13.75
CA PHE A 243 -9.48 -13.33 15.06
C PHE A 243 -10.68 -12.57 15.65
N LEU A 244 -11.40 -11.81 14.82
CA LEU A 244 -12.56 -11.01 15.23
C LEU A 244 -13.78 -11.85 15.63
N THR A 245 -13.80 -13.16 15.32
CA THR A 245 -14.85 -14.07 15.81
C THR A 245 -14.64 -14.48 17.27
N ASN A 246 -13.45 -14.25 17.83
CA ASN A 246 -13.17 -14.58 19.21
C ASN A 246 -13.90 -13.64 20.19
N GLU A 247 -14.36 -14.20 21.31
CA GLU A 247 -15.06 -13.49 22.39
C GLU A 247 -14.15 -12.59 23.26
N GLY A 248 -13.01 -12.12 22.72
CA GLY A 248 -12.10 -11.24 23.46
C GLY A 248 -12.80 -9.95 23.93
N ASN A 249 -12.57 -9.56 25.18
CA ASN A 249 -13.21 -8.39 25.82
C ASN A 249 -12.35 -7.12 25.74
N SER A 250 -11.46 -7.00 24.75
CA SER A 250 -10.66 -5.78 24.60
C SER A 250 -11.53 -4.59 24.23
N ASP A 251 -11.18 -3.41 24.73
CA ASP A 251 -11.83 -2.16 24.37
C ASP A 251 -11.37 -1.68 22.99
N ILE A 252 -10.08 -1.89 22.68
CA ILE A 252 -9.43 -1.47 21.44
C ILE A 252 -8.63 -2.62 20.81
N ILE A 253 -8.61 -2.65 19.48
CA ILE A 253 -7.80 -3.57 18.66
C ILE A 253 -6.83 -2.74 17.83
N GLY A 254 -5.52 -2.96 18.00
CA GLY A 254 -4.46 -2.40 17.18
C GLY A 254 -3.98 -3.40 16.14
N ILE A 255 -3.90 -3.02 14.86
CA ILE A 255 -3.51 -3.92 13.77
C ILE A 255 -2.13 -3.53 13.25
N TYR A 256 -1.25 -4.52 13.13
CA TYR A 256 0.08 -4.41 12.56
C TYR A 256 0.37 -5.52 11.56
N ASP A 257 1.02 -5.16 10.45
CA ASP A 257 1.71 -6.15 9.63
C ASP A 257 3.01 -6.58 10.33
N THR A 258 3.49 -7.77 10.00
CA THR A 258 4.65 -8.36 10.69
C THR A 258 5.96 -7.59 10.44
N ASP A 259 6.08 -6.79 9.38
CA ASP A 259 7.28 -5.97 9.14
C ASP A 259 7.29 -4.63 9.92
N HIS A 260 6.29 -4.38 10.76
CA HIS A 260 6.20 -3.17 11.56
C HIS A 260 6.89 -3.29 12.91
N TYR A 261 7.59 -2.22 13.30
CA TYR A 261 8.04 -1.96 14.66
C TYR A 261 7.27 -0.75 15.20
N PRO A 262 6.24 -0.95 16.05
CA PRO A 262 5.58 0.15 16.72
C PRO A 262 6.57 0.92 17.60
N HIS A 263 6.59 2.25 17.56
CA HIS A 263 7.37 3.01 18.53
C HIS A 263 6.92 2.61 19.95
N PRO A 264 7.81 2.51 20.96
CA PRO A 264 7.47 2.08 22.33
C PRO A 264 6.23 2.76 22.93
N HIS A 265 6.11 4.07 22.73
CA HIS A 265 4.96 4.87 23.17
C HIS A 265 3.80 4.96 22.16
N GLY A 266 3.90 4.33 20.99
CA GLY A 266 2.93 4.44 19.89
C GLY A 266 1.52 3.96 20.29
N PRO A 267 1.36 2.72 20.78
CA PRO A 267 0.09 2.24 21.31
C PRO A 267 -0.46 3.08 22.45
N ARG A 268 0.43 3.63 23.28
CA ARG A 268 0.03 4.53 24.35
C ARG A 268 -0.57 5.83 23.83
N TRP A 269 0.05 6.47 22.83
CA TRP A 269 -0.51 7.67 22.19
C TRP A 269 -1.86 7.41 21.52
N ALA A 270 -2.06 6.22 20.94
CA ALA A 270 -3.35 5.83 20.37
C ALA A 270 -4.43 5.72 21.45
N ALA A 271 -4.12 5.05 22.58
CA ALA A 271 -5.03 4.95 23.71
C ALA A 271 -5.41 6.32 24.29
N GLU A 272 -4.47 7.27 24.40
CA GLU A 272 -4.76 8.65 24.82
C GLU A 272 -5.81 9.34 23.93
N ARG A 273 -5.86 9.01 22.63
CA ARG A 273 -6.90 9.54 21.73
C ARG A 273 -8.29 9.00 22.08
N PHE A 274 -8.42 7.73 22.41
CA PHE A 274 -9.69 7.14 22.85
C PHE A 274 -10.14 7.70 24.21
N CYS A 275 -9.21 7.94 25.13
CA CYS A 275 -9.48 8.47 26.46
C CYS A 275 -9.97 9.93 26.47
N ARG A 276 -9.79 10.69 25.38
CA ARG A 276 -10.29 12.09 25.29
C ARG A 276 -11.82 12.20 25.33
N GLY A 277 -12.55 11.11 25.06
CA GLY A 277 -14.01 11.12 25.09
C GLY A 277 -14.66 11.97 23.99
N ASP A 278 -13.93 12.29 22.92
CA ASP A 278 -14.41 13.13 21.81
C ASP A 278 -15.15 12.34 20.71
N GLY A 279 -15.60 11.12 21.05
CA GLY A 279 -16.25 10.18 20.14
C GLY A 279 -15.30 9.54 19.11
N THR A 280 -13.98 9.53 19.34
CA THR A 280 -13.04 8.81 18.46
C THR A 280 -13.31 7.30 18.48
N ASP A 281 -13.44 6.70 17.29
CA ASP A 281 -13.66 5.27 17.09
C ASP A 281 -12.49 4.58 16.39
N ILE A 282 -11.76 5.33 15.56
CA ILE A 282 -10.62 4.84 14.79
C ILE A 282 -9.46 5.83 14.90
N VAL A 283 -8.25 5.34 15.16
CA VAL A 283 -7.01 6.11 15.18
C VAL A 283 -6.04 5.50 14.18
N GLN A 284 -5.65 6.26 13.16
CA GLN A 284 -4.52 5.90 12.30
C GLN A 284 -3.26 6.61 12.78
N GLY A 285 -2.19 5.85 12.99
CA GLY A 285 -0.88 6.37 13.28
C GLY A 285 -0.05 6.72 12.04
N ARG A 286 1.14 7.27 12.26
CA ARG A 286 2.13 7.60 11.24
C ARG A 286 3.02 6.41 10.94
N CYS A 287 3.05 5.95 9.68
CA CYS A 287 4.04 4.97 9.22
C CYS A 287 5.31 5.66 8.72
N VAL A 288 6.47 5.11 9.06
CA VAL A 288 7.81 5.63 8.74
C VAL A 288 8.65 4.51 8.14
N VAL A 289 9.31 4.77 7.02
CA VAL A 289 10.19 3.78 6.36
C VAL A 289 11.55 3.75 7.04
N TYR A 290 11.95 2.62 7.64
CA TYR A 290 13.25 2.50 8.33
C TYR A 290 14.39 2.01 7.42
N ASN A 291 14.10 1.23 6.37
CA ASN A 291 15.11 0.74 5.42
C ASN A 291 15.43 1.78 4.34
N TYR A 292 15.52 3.05 4.74
CA TYR A 292 15.71 4.20 3.85
C TYR A 292 16.98 4.11 2.97
N ASP A 293 18.07 3.53 3.48
CA ASP A 293 19.34 3.45 2.75
C ASP A 293 19.53 2.17 1.93
N GLU A 294 18.52 1.30 1.84
CA GLU A 294 18.64 0.02 1.10
C GLU A 294 18.70 0.21 -0.42
N SER A 295 17.93 1.16 -0.98
CA SER A 295 17.96 1.48 -2.40
C SER A 295 17.38 2.87 -2.73
N TRP A 296 17.57 3.36 -3.96
CA TRP A 296 16.94 4.60 -4.41
C TRP A 296 15.40 4.53 -4.38
N VAL A 297 14.83 3.33 -4.54
CA VAL A 297 13.37 3.08 -4.44
C VAL A 297 12.93 3.29 -2.99
N THR A 298 13.66 2.76 -2.01
CA THR A 298 13.34 2.98 -0.59
C THR A 298 13.45 4.45 -0.17
N LYS A 299 14.39 5.21 -0.74
CA LYS A 299 14.51 6.66 -0.54
C LYS A 299 13.31 7.43 -1.08
N LEU A 300 12.85 7.07 -2.27
CA LEU A 300 11.64 7.64 -2.89
C LEU A 300 10.40 7.36 -2.03
N ILE A 301 10.21 6.10 -1.61
CA ILE A 301 9.05 5.70 -0.80
C ILE A 301 9.08 6.36 0.57
N SER A 302 10.25 6.48 1.19
CA SER A 302 10.42 7.16 2.47
C SER A 302 10.00 8.63 2.42
N ALA A 303 10.41 9.37 1.37
CA ALA A 303 9.95 10.75 1.17
C ALA A 303 8.45 10.86 0.87
N GLU A 304 7.91 9.92 0.08
CA GLU A 304 6.47 9.82 -0.19
C GLU A 304 5.67 9.55 1.10
N PHE A 305 6.14 8.63 1.95
CA PHE A 305 5.50 8.28 3.22
C PHE A 305 5.48 9.43 4.21
N ASP A 306 6.60 10.15 4.35
CA ASP A 306 6.64 11.36 5.18
C ASP A 306 5.65 12.41 4.69
N MET A 307 5.52 12.57 3.38
CA MET A 307 4.55 13.48 2.82
C MET A 307 3.10 13.01 3.05
N ILE A 308 2.80 11.73 2.86
CA ILE A 308 1.45 11.18 3.07
C ILE A 308 1.07 11.21 4.55
N TYR A 309 1.85 10.57 5.41
CA TYR A 309 1.50 10.37 6.81
C TYR A 309 1.79 11.59 7.70
N ALA A 310 2.78 12.43 7.38
CA ALA A 310 3.10 13.58 8.22
C ALA A 310 2.46 14.90 7.75
N VAL A 311 2.02 14.98 6.49
CA VAL A 311 1.45 16.20 5.90
C VAL A 311 -0.01 15.98 5.44
N PHE A 312 -0.26 15.09 4.49
CA PHE A 312 -1.59 14.98 3.87
C PHE A 312 -2.64 14.32 4.77
N HIS A 313 -2.35 13.18 5.40
CA HIS A 313 -3.28 12.52 6.32
C HIS A 313 -3.73 13.41 7.50
N PRO A 314 -2.83 14.03 8.28
CA PRO A 314 -3.25 14.94 9.34
C PRO A 314 -3.91 16.21 8.78
N GLY A 315 -3.43 16.74 7.66
CA GLY A 315 -4.01 17.92 7.00
C GLY A 315 -5.45 17.68 6.57
N ARG A 316 -5.72 16.53 5.94
CA ARG A 316 -7.06 16.08 5.55
C ARG A 316 -7.97 15.86 6.74
N ALA A 317 -7.49 15.12 7.75
CA ALA A 317 -8.27 14.86 8.97
C ALA A 317 -8.67 16.16 9.66
N HIS A 318 -7.77 17.16 9.68
CA HIS A 318 -8.04 18.46 10.27
C HIS A 318 -8.96 19.35 9.41
N ALA A 319 -8.75 19.40 8.09
CA ALA A 319 -9.48 20.28 7.18
C ALA A 319 -10.88 19.77 6.82
N GLN A 320 -10.99 18.46 6.58
CA GLN A 320 -12.16 17.81 6.00
C GLN A 320 -12.84 16.85 6.98
N GLY A 321 -12.23 16.56 8.13
CA GLY A 321 -12.86 15.80 9.21
C GLY A 321 -12.86 14.29 9.02
N PHE A 322 -11.98 13.73 8.18
CA PHE A 322 -11.87 12.28 7.99
C PHE A 322 -10.44 11.83 7.69
N GLY A 323 -10.15 10.57 8.04
CA GLY A 323 -8.88 9.89 7.75
C GLY A 323 -9.09 8.61 6.95
N LEU A 324 -8.04 7.80 6.82
CA LEU A 324 -8.11 6.46 6.24
C LEU A 324 -7.26 5.50 7.05
N PHE A 325 -7.76 4.28 7.30
CA PHE A 325 -6.96 3.21 7.86
C PHE A 325 -6.12 2.59 6.74
N GLY A 326 -4.79 2.70 6.86
CA GLY A 326 -3.82 2.26 5.85
C GLY A 326 -3.32 0.83 6.06
N GLY A 327 -4.15 -0.04 6.66
CA GLY A 327 -3.87 -1.46 6.80
C GLY A 327 -3.02 -1.84 8.00
N ALA A 328 -2.16 -0.95 8.50
CA ALA A 328 -1.34 -1.18 9.70
C ALA A 328 -1.17 0.10 10.51
N ASN A 329 -0.70 -0.05 11.76
CA ASN A 329 -0.59 1.05 12.73
C ASN A 329 -1.93 1.79 12.93
N GLY A 330 -3.03 1.03 12.89
CA GLY A 330 -4.37 1.52 13.08
C GLY A 330 -5.05 0.85 14.26
N TYR A 331 -5.77 1.64 15.05
CA TYR A 331 -6.46 1.22 16.25
C TYR A 331 -7.94 1.48 16.11
N TRP A 332 -8.75 0.50 16.46
CA TRP A 332 -10.19 0.54 16.34
C TRP A 332 -10.82 0.24 17.69
N ARG A 333 -11.98 0.83 17.97
CA ARG A 333 -12.88 0.24 18.97
C ARG A 333 -13.17 -1.20 18.58
N ALA A 334 -12.98 -2.12 19.52
CA ALA A 334 -13.11 -3.54 19.24
C ALA A 334 -14.51 -3.90 18.74
N SER A 335 -15.56 -3.33 19.35
CA SER A 335 -16.95 -3.53 18.95
C SER A 335 -17.20 -3.17 17.48
N LEU A 336 -16.76 -1.97 17.07
CA LEU A 336 -16.90 -1.50 15.69
C LEU A 336 -16.19 -2.40 14.70
N LEU A 337 -14.95 -2.79 14.99
CA LEU A 337 -14.18 -3.63 14.07
C LEU A 337 -14.77 -5.05 13.96
N LYS A 338 -15.25 -5.61 15.08
CA LYS A 338 -15.92 -6.92 15.10
C LYS A 338 -17.24 -6.92 14.33
N GLU A 339 -18.00 -5.83 14.41
CA GLU A 339 -19.24 -5.63 13.67
C GLU A 339 -18.97 -5.52 12.16
N LEU A 340 -18.02 -4.65 11.79
CA LEU A 340 -17.79 -4.33 10.39
C LEU A 340 -16.99 -5.40 9.66
N LYS A 341 -16.01 -6.04 10.32
CA LYS A 341 -15.05 -6.98 9.71
C LYS A 341 -14.31 -6.40 8.50
N MET A 342 -13.37 -7.17 7.95
CA MET A 342 -12.69 -6.87 6.69
C MET A 342 -13.38 -7.59 5.53
N GLN A 343 -13.47 -6.94 4.36
CA GLN A 343 -14.06 -7.57 3.15
C GLN A 343 -12.95 -8.25 2.34
N GLY A 344 -12.88 -9.58 2.39
CA GLY A 344 -11.76 -10.34 1.82
C GLY A 344 -11.63 -10.29 0.30
N HIS A 345 -12.69 -9.94 -0.44
CA HIS A 345 -12.62 -9.76 -1.89
C HIS A 345 -12.09 -8.37 -2.32
N MET A 346 -11.88 -7.44 -1.38
CA MET A 346 -11.33 -6.11 -1.67
C MET A 346 -9.80 -6.16 -1.56
N LEU A 347 -9.10 -5.66 -2.59
CA LEU A 347 -7.61 -5.61 -2.57
C LEU A 347 -7.04 -4.61 -1.57
N THR A 348 -7.87 -3.66 -1.15
CA THR A 348 -7.63 -2.65 -0.10
C THR A 348 -8.78 -2.73 0.91
N GLU A 349 -8.85 -3.84 1.64
CA GLU A 349 -9.87 -4.14 2.66
C GLU A 349 -9.89 -3.13 3.81
N ASP A 350 -8.76 -2.50 4.06
CA ASP A 350 -8.49 -1.45 5.03
C ASP A 350 -9.18 -0.12 4.69
N ILE A 351 -9.08 0.29 3.43
CA ILE A 351 -9.77 1.48 2.93
C ILE A 351 -11.28 1.21 2.83
N ASP A 352 -11.69 0.04 2.33
CA ASP A 352 -13.10 -0.35 2.28
C ASP A 352 -13.75 -0.35 3.68
N SER A 353 -13.08 -0.95 4.67
CA SER A 353 -13.57 -0.96 6.06
C SER A 353 -13.68 0.44 6.64
N THR A 354 -12.74 1.34 6.32
CA THR A 354 -12.84 2.75 6.73
C THR A 354 -14.09 3.43 6.18
N LEU A 355 -14.38 3.26 4.89
CA LEU A 355 -15.55 3.91 4.27
C LEU A 355 -16.87 3.31 4.77
N ARG A 356 -16.91 2.00 5.06
CA ARG A 356 -18.06 1.39 5.75
C ARG A 356 -18.23 1.93 7.17
N ALA A 357 -17.12 2.18 7.87
CA ALA A 357 -17.18 2.81 9.19
C ALA A 357 -17.75 4.23 9.12
N PHE A 358 -17.38 5.01 8.09
CA PHE A 358 -17.99 6.33 7.86
C PHE A 358 -19.49 6.23 7.55
N ALA A 359 -19.90 5.26 6.75
CA ALA A 359 -21.32 4.99 6.51
C ALA A 359 -22.08 4.62 7.81
N ALA A 360 -21.40 3.96 8.75
CA ALA A 360 -21.91 3.64 10.09
C ALA A 360 -21.81 4.80 11.10
N GLY A 361 -21.27 5.96 10.71
CA GLY A 361 -21.14 7.12 11.59
C GLY A 361 -19.91 7.13 12.50
N ALA A 362 -18.94 6.24 12.27
CA ALA A 362 -17.74 6.13 13.10
C ALA A 362 -16.69 7.22 12.82
N LYS A 363 -16.20 7.87 13.87
CA LYS A 363 -15.22 8.98 13.76
C LYS A 363 -13.80 8.46 13.72
N MET A 364 -13.06 8.92 12.72
CA MET A 364 -11.65 8.60 12.56
C MET A 364 -10.75 9.83 12.76
N VAL A 365 -9.61 9.63 13.40
CA VAL A 365 -8.58 10.65 13.58
C VAL A 365 -7.19 10.13 13.18
N HIS A 366 -6.30 11.06 12.88
CA HIS A 366 -4.88 10.78 12.64
C HIS A 366 -4.05 11.26 13.82
N GLU A 367 -3.25 10.37 14.42
CA GLU A 367 -2.38 10.68 15.57
C GLU A 367 -0.91 10.57 15.17
N LEU A 368 -0.25 11.72 15.05
CA LEU A 368 1.13 11.83 14.56
C LEU A 368 2.17 11.22 15.51
N ASN A 369 1.86 11.15 16.81
CA ASN A 369 2.77 10.56 17.80
C ASN A 369 2.65 9.04 17.90
N THR A 370 1.61 8.44 17.31
CA THR A 370 1.48 6.99 17.15
C THR A 370 2.30 6.56 15.94
N VAL A 371 3.61 6.42 16.14
CA VAL A 371 4.56 6.08 15.07
C VAL A 371 4.76 4.57 14.99
N SER A 372 4.89 4.06 13.77
CA SER A 372 5.36 2.71 13.49
C SER A 372 6.35 2.73 12.33
N TYR A 373 7.42 1.94 12.47
CA TYR A 373 8.48 1.81 11.49
C TYR A 373 8.23 0.58 10.63
N GLU A 374 8.18 0.73 9.31
CA GLU A 374 7.91 -0.35 8.36
C GLU A 374 8.99 -0.47 7.28
N GLN A 375 9.01 -1.62 6.60
CA GLN A 375 9.96 -1.90 5.52
C GLN A 375 9.32 -1.55 4.16
N ALA A 376 9.96 -0.67 3.40
CA ALA A 376 9.59 -0.38 2.02
C ALA A 376 10.13 -1.45 1.06
N PRO A 377 9.47 -1.73 -0.08
CA PRO A 377 10.02 -2.58 -1.13
C PRO A 377 11.32 -1.99 -1.70
N ALA A 378 12.37 -2.79 -1.76
CA ALA A 378 13.70 -2.35 -2.18
C ALA A 378 13.93 -2.36 -3.70
N THR A 379 13.12 -3.10 -4.46
CA THR A 379 13.26 -3.24 -5.91
C THR A 379 12.11 -2.59 -6.67
N VAL A 380 12.38 -2.14 -7.90
CA VAL A 380 11.34 -1.58 -8.78
C VAL A 380 10.25 -2.61 -9.08
N LYS A 381 10.60 -3.90 -9.27
CA LYS A 381 9.62 -4.98 -9.50
C LYS A 381 8.65 -5.11 -8.31
N ALA A 382 9.17 -5.13 -7.07
CA ALA A 382 8.35 -5.22 -5.87
C ALA A 382 7.49 -3.96 -5.65
N PHE A 383 8.08 -2.77 -5.82
CA PHE A 383 7.37 -1.50 -5.74
C PHE A 383 6.23 -1.41 -6.76
N THR A 384 6.48 -1.73 -8.03
CA THR A 384 5.47 -1.69 -9.09
C THR A 384 4.33 -2.66 -8.80
N LYS A 385 4.63 -3.90 -8.37
CA LYS A 385 3.59 -4.88 -7.97
C LYS A 385 2.71 -4.34 -6.83
N GLN A 386 3.33 -3.75 -5.80
CA GLN A 386 2.60 -3.15 -4.68
C GLN A 386 1.69 -2.01 -5.15
N ARG A 387 2.20 -1.07 -5.96
CA ARG A 387 1.45 0.09 -6.41
C ARG A 387 0.31 -0.25 -7.37
N LEU A 388 0.50 -1.24 -8.24
CA LEU A 388 -0.57 -1.71 -9.10
C LEU A 388 -1.71 -2.34 -8.28
N ARG A 389 -1.38 -3.10 -7.22
CA ARG A 389 -2.38 -3.68 -6.31
C ARG A 389 -3.18 -2.60 -5.60
N TRP A 390 -2.49 -1.61 -5.05
CA TRP A 390 -3.13 -0.48 -4.39
C TRP A 390 -4.01 0.30 -5.36
N ALA A 391 -3.53 0.63 -6.55
CA ALA A 391 -4.31 1.35 -7.55
C ALA A 391 -5.56 0.57 -7.98
N GLN A 392 -5.46 -0.76 -8.16
CA GLN A 392 -6.63 -1.59 -8.49
C GLN A 392 -7.64 -1.62 -7.34
N GLY A 393 -7.21 -1.84 -6.09
CA GLY A 393 -8.09 -1.81 -4.91
C GLY A 393 -8.73 -0.45 -4.68
N TRP A 394 -7.98 0.63 -4.92
CA TRP A 394 -8.50 1.99 -4.86
C TRP A 394 -9.64 2.23 -5.85
N PHE A 395 -9.54 1.68 -7.06
CA PHE A 395 -10.61 1.74 -8.05
C PHE A 395 -11.84 0.91 -7.64
N GLN A 396 -11.64 -0.29 -7.07
CA GLN A 396 -12.72 -1.10 -6.48
C GLN A 396 -13.49 -0.31 -5.42
N VAL A 397 -12.74 0.31 -4.50
CA VAL A 397 -13.29 1.14 -3.42
C VAL A 397 -14.05 2.33 -3.99
N THR A 398 -13.50 3.01 -5.01
CA THR A 398 -14.17 4.13 -5.67
C THR A 398 -15.51 3.72 -6.26
N ILE A 399 -15.57 2.63 -7.04
CA ILE A 399 -16.83 2.15 -7.64
C ILE A 399 -17.87 1.84 -6.57
N ARG A 400 -17.45 1.15 -5.50
CA ARG A 400 -18.34 0.73 -4.41
C ARG A 400 -18.86 1.90 -3.59
N HIS A 401 -18.03 2.90 -3.32
CA HIS A 401 -18.30 3.94 -2.33
C HIS A 401 -18.45 5.36 -2.91
N ALA A 402 -18.43 5.55 -4.23
CA ALA A 402 -18.57 6.88 -4.85
C ALA A 402 -19.84 7.64 -4.38
N THR A 403 -20.92 6.91 -4.11
CA THR A 403 -22.18 7.53 -3.62
C THR A 403 -22.09 8.03 -2.18
N LEU A 404 -21.11 7.60 -1.39
CA LEU A 404 -20.91 8.04 -0.01
C LEU A 404 -20.68 9.56 0.05
N ALA A 405 -19.87 10.11 -0.86
CA ALA A 405 -19.63 11.54 -0.97
C ALA A 405 -20.93 12.32 -1.28
N ALA A 406 -21.77 11.75 -2.16
CA ALA A 406 -23.02 12.37 -2.56
C ALA A 406 -24.10 12.28 -1.47
N ARG A 407 -24.13 11.22 -0.66
CA ARG A 407 -25.24 10.93 0.27
C ARG A 407 -24.97 11.33 1.72
N GLN A 408 -23.76 11.13 2.22
CA GLN A 408 -23.51 11.15 3.67
C GLN A 408 -22.23 11.90 4.06
N GLY A 409 -21.11 11.63 3.38
CA GLY A 409 -19.79 12.09 3.84
C GLY A 409 -19.29 11.31 5.06
N ALA A 410 -18.26 11.84 5.73
CA ALA A 410 -17.80 11.33 7.03
C ALA A 410 -18.72 11.82 8.18
N PRO A 411 -18.65 11.23 9.39
CA PRO A 411 -19.54 11.60 10.49
C PRO A 411 -19.51 13.09 10.82
N GLY A 412 -20.69 13.66 11.11
CA GLY A 412 -20.89 15.11 11.18
C GLY A 412 -21.21 15.77 9.83
N ALA A 413 -21.17 15.02 8.73
CA ALA A 413 -21.75 15.29 7.41
C ALA A 413 -21.65 16.74 6.89
N ASN A 414 -20.53 17.42 7.14
CA ASN A 414 -20.31 18.76 6.63
C ASN A 414 -19.91 18.70 5.13
N ILE A 415 -20.18 19.79 4.41
CA ILE A 415 -19.87 19.87 2.97
C ILE A 415 -18.38 19.61 2.65
N LYS A 416 -17.49 19.90 3.62
CA LYS A 416 -16.04 19.68 3.46
C LYS A 416 -15.70 18.19 3.45
N SER A 417 -16.31 17.38 4.30
CA SER A 417 -16.08 15.92 4.33
C SER A 417 -16.62 15.26 3.07
N ARG A 418 -17.81 15.68 2.60
CA ARG A 418 -18.39 15.20 1.34
C ARG A 418 -17.52 15.56 0.14
N PHE A 419 -17.08 16.81 0.05
CA PHE A 419 -16.17 17.25 -1.00
C PHE A 419 -14.84 16.51 -0.94
N GLY A 420 -14.25 16.36 0.25
CA GLY A 420 -12.99 15.64 0.40
C GLY A 420 -13.07 14.17 0.01
N ILE A 421 -14.15 13.46 0.37
CA ILE A 421 -14.38 12.07 -0.08
C ILE A 421 -14.60 12.02 -1.59
N PHE A 422 -15.34 12.98 -2.18
CA PHE A 422 -15.48 13.07 -3.63
C PHE A 422 -14.12 13.24 -4.31
N VAL A 423 -13.26 14.09 -3.76
CA VAL A 423 -11.92 14.34 -4.29
C VAL A 423 -11.06 13.08 -4.19
N LEU A 424 -11.08 12.43 -3.04
CA LEU A 424 -10.30 11.23 -2.76
C LEU A 424 -10.71 10.04 -3.64
N LEU A 425 -12.01 9.83 -3.82
CA LEU A 425 -12.54 8.67 -4.55
C LEU A 425 -12.69 8.99 -6.03
N VAL A 426 -13.55 9.93 -6.40
CA VAL A 426 -13.95 10.13 -7.80
C VAL A 426 -12.94 10.97 -8.54
N PHE A 427 -12.60 12.15 -8.01
CA PHE A 427 -11.72 13.08 -8.73
C PHE A 427 -10.31 12.50 -8.90
N ARG A 428 -9.80 11.74 -7.93
CA ARG A 428 -8.52 11.04 -8.06
C ARG A 428 -8.49 10.13 -9.28
N GLU A 429 -9.50 9.28 -9.49
CA GLU A 429 -9.49 8.38 -10.65
C GLU A 429 -9.60 9.15 -11.97
N LEU A 430 -10.42 10.21 -11.99
CA LEU A 430 -10.51 11.10 -13.14
C LEU A 430 -9.17 11.78 -13.43
N PHE A 431 -8.41 12.13 -12.39
CA PHE A 431 -7.13 12.80 -12.51
C PHE A 431 -6.10 11.94 -13.25
N PHE A 432 -6.15 10.61 -13.15
CA PHE A 432 -5.29 9.74 -13.96
C PHE A 432 -5.54 9.90 -15.46
N TYR A 433 -6.82 10.03 -15.88
CA TYR A 433 -7.16 10.30 -17.27
C TYR A 433 -6.74 11.72 -17.68
N ILE A 434 -6.98 12.71 -16.84
CA ILE A 434 -6.59 14.11 -17.10
C ILE A 434 -5.08 14.21 -17.34
N LEU A 435 -4.25 13.62 -16.47
CA LEU A 435 -2.80 13.71 -16.54
C LEU A 435 -2.24 12.92 -17.74
N THR A 436 -2.78 11.73 -18.03
CA THR A 436 -2.37 10.95 -19.20
C THR A 436 -2.82 11.57 -20.52
N GLN A 437 -4.01 12.20 -20.57
CA GLN A 437 -4.46 12.99 -21.73
C GLN A 437 -3.59 14.22 -21.95
N PHE A 438 -3.22 14.94 -20.89
CA PHE A 438 -2.28 16.05 -21.00
C PHE A 438 -0.91 15.58 -21.51
N SER A 439 -0.44 14.42 -21.06
CA SER A 439 0.80 13.80 -21.56
C SER A 439 0.70 13.41 -23.03
N ALA A 440 -0.44 12.82 -23.47
CA ALA A 440 -0.69 12.49 -24.86
C ALA A 440 -0.74 13.75 -25.74
N LEU A 441 -1.30 14.85 -25.24
CA LEU A 441 -1.29 16.15 -25.92
C LEU A 441 0.15 16.66 -26.09
N LEU A 442 0.97 16.61 -25.05
CA LEU A 442 2.39 17.00 -25.11
C LEU A 442 3.15 16.16 -26.13
N LEU A 443 2.98 14.83 -26.10
CA LEU A 443 3.60 13.92 -27.07
C LEU A 443 3.12 14.19 -28.50
N GLY A 444 1.82 14.43 -28.71
CA GLY A 444 1.26 14.79 -30.01
C GLY A 444 1.87 16.08 -30.58
N ASN A 445 2.11 17.09 -29.73
CA ASN A 445 2.81 18.31 -30.15
C ASN A 445 4.24 18.02 -30.63
N PHE A 446 4.97 17.13 -29.95
CA PHE A 446 6.31 16.71 -30.39
C PHE A 446 6.30 15.90 -31.69
N VAL A 447 5.24 15.16 -31.98
CA VAL A 447 5.08 14.45 -33.26
C VAL A 447 4.81 15.43 -34.41
N VAL A 448 3.91 16.40 -34.21
CA VAL A 448 3.56 17.39 -35.24
C VAL A 448 4.68 18.41 -35.46
N GLN A 449 5.35 18.82 -34.39
CA GLN A 449 6.46 19.78 -34.42
C GLN A 449 7.66 19.22 -33.67
N PRO A 450 8.45 18.34 -34.30
CA PRO A 450 9.66 17.80 -33.71
C PRO A 450 10.59 18.94 -33.28
N PRO A 451 11.10 18.93 -32.05
CA PRO A 451 11.91 20.01 -31.53
C PRO A 451 13.25 20.01 -32.27
N LYS A 452 13.62 21.17 -32.83
CA LYS A 452 14.88 21.36 -33.57
C LYS A 452 15.96 22.03 -32.72
N ASP A 453 15.54 22.71 -31.66
CA ASP A 453 16.36 23.52 -30.75
C ASP A 453 15.69 23.65 -29.38
N ILE A 454 16.39 24.22 -28.40
CA ILE A 454 15.85 24.42 -27.04
C ILE A 454 14.63 25.37 -27.06
N ALA A 455 14.61 26.35 -27.97
CA ALA A 455 13.48 27.27 -28.10
C ALA A 455 12.20 26.55 -28.55
N SER A 456 12.28 25.60 -29.48
CA SER A 456 11.15 24.77 -29.90
C SER A 456 10.73 23.77 -28.81
N VAL A 457 11.65 23.23 -28.01
CA VAL A 457 11.27 22.48 -26.79
C VAL A 457 10.50 23.38 -25.81
N TYR A 458 10.98 24.60 -25.58
CA TYR A 458 10.30 25.57 -24.73
C TYR A 458 8.91 25.91 -25.28
N HIS A 459 8.77 26.16 -26.58
CA HIS A 459 7.47 26.41 -27.18
C HIS A 459 6.57 25.17 -27.19
N ALA A 460 7.09 23.95 -27.28
CA ALA A 460 6.29 22.74 -27.20
C ALA A 460 5.77 22.45 -25.77
N LEU A 461 6.58 22.77 -24.75
CA LEU A 461 6.26 22.52 -23.33
C LEU A 461 5.53 23.66 -22.64
N PHE A 462 5.76 24.91 -23.05
CA PHE A 462 5.16 26.08 -22.41
C PHE A 462 4.13 26.75 -23.32
N GLY A 463 4.30 26.69 -24.65
CA GLY A 463 3.26 26.93 -25.67
C GLY A 463 2.72 28.34 -25.77
N TYR A 464 2.17 28.84 -24.68
CA TYR A 464 1.32 30.01 -24.62
C TYR A 464 1.66 30.87 -23.39
N PRO A 465 1.52 32.21 -23.48
CA PRO A 465 2.00 33.12 -22.43
C PRO A 465 1.45 32.84 -21.02
N LEU A 466 0.18 32.46 -20.90
CA LEU A 466 -0.43 32.19 -19.59
C LEU A 466 0.12 30.92 -18.91
N SER A 467 0.66 29.97 -19.69
CA SER A 467 1.21 28.73 -19.15
C SER A 467 2.40 28.97 -18.23
N ALA A 468 3.22 29.98 -18.53
CA ALA A 468 4.39 30.32 -17.71
C ALA A 468 3.97 30.70 -16.29
N TRP A 469 2.89 31.48 -16.13
CA TRP A 469 2.38 31.88 -14.82
C TRP A 469 1.79 30.70 -14.03
N ILE A 470 1.03 29.84 -14.70
CA ILE A 470 0.47 28.63 -14.06
C ILE A 470 1.60 27.68 -13.64
N LEU A 471 2.65 27.55 -14.44
CA LEU A 471 3.82 26.75 -14.08
C LEU A 471 4.55 27.34 -12.88
N ILE A 472 4.82 28.65 -12.87
CA ILE A 472 5.45 29.32 -11.73
C ILE A 472 4.64 29.07 -10.46
N TYR A 473 3.30 29.18 -10.56
CA TYR A 473 2.41 28.83 -9.45
C TYR A 473 2.56 27.36 -9.02
N ASN A 474 2.54 26.41 -9.95
CA ASN A 474 2.72 24.99 -9.64
C ASN A 474 4.08 24.70 -8.98
N VAL A 475 5.16 25.34 -9.45
CA VAL A 475 6.49 25.25 -8.81
C VAL A 475 6.46 25.83 -7.40
N LEU A 476 5.79 26.97 -7.20
CA LEU A 476 5.61 27.55 -5.87
C LEU A 476 4.85 26.60 -4.93
N THR A 477 3.75 26.00 -5.39
CA THR A 477 2.98 25.02 -4.59
C THR A 477 3.83 23.81 -4.22
N LEU A 478 4.65 23.32 -5.15
CA LEU A 478 5.56 22.21 -4.91
C LEU A 478 6.61 22.58 -3.85
N VAL A 479 7.22 23.76 -3.94
CA VAL A 479 8.18 24.26 -2.93
C VAL A 479 7.54 24.36 -1.55
N ILE A 480 6.29 24.83 -1.47
CA ILE A 480 5.53 24.92 -0.21
C ILE A 480 5.30 23.53 0.39
N ILE A 481 4.81 22.57 -0.41
CA ILE A 481 4.57 21.19 0.03
C ILE A 481 5.88 20.53 0.48
N THR A 482 6.95 20.66 -0.31
CA THR A 482 8.30 20.21 0.05
C THR A 482 8.75 20.81 1.38
N GLY A 483 8.50 22.10 1.62
CA GLY A 483 8.79 22.76 2.89
C GLY A 483 8.04 22.15 4.08
N PHE A 484 6.73 21.87 3.92
CA PHE A 484 5.95 21.18 4.95
C PHE A 484 6.44 19.77 5.22
N THR A 485 6.81 19.01 4.18
CA THR A 485 7.37 17.67 4.30
C THR A 485 8.71 17.70 5.02
N ILE A 486 9.65 18.58 4.63
CA ILE A 486 10.95 18.75 5.32
C ILE A 486 10.75 19.09 6.79
N ARG A 487 9.77 19.95 7.11
CA ARG A 487 9.50 20.37 8.50
C ARG A 487 8.99 19.22 9.38
N ASN A 488 8.32 18.23 8.79
CA ASN A 488 7.69 17.10 9.48
C ASN A 488 8.36 15.75 9.17
N ARG A 489 9.50 15.75 8.47
CA ARG A 489 10.23 14.54 8.07
C ARG A 489 10.57 13.62 9.24
N SER A 490 10.68 12.34 8.95
CA SER A 490 11.17 11.32 9.88
C SER A 490 12.66 11.48 10.16
N GLU A 491 13.13 10.77 11.17
CA GLU A 491 14.53 10.66 11.55
C GLU A 491 15.41 10.01 10.48
N PHE A 492 14.83 9.20 9.59
CA PHE A 492 15.56 8.50 8.51
C PHE A 492 15.66 9.35 7.24
N THR A 493 14.59 10.03 6.85
CA THR A 493 14.52 10.70 5.55
C THR A 493 15.34 12.00 5.54
N SER A 494 16.31 12.10 4.62
CA SER A 494 17.09 13.32 4.44
C SER A 494 16.26 14.44 3.76
N TRP A 495 16.53 15.70 4.12
CA TRP A 495 15.88 16.85 3.47
C TRP A 495 16.21 16.93 1.97
N ALA A 496 17.43 16.52 1.59
CA ALA A 496 17.87 16.50 0.19
C ALA A 496 17.04 15.52 -0.64
N THR A 497 16.75 14.33 -0.10
CA THR A 497 15.87 13.36 -0.75
C THR A 497 14.46 13.90 -0.93
N ILE A 498 13.93 14.66 0.03
CA ILE A 498 12.60 15.29 -0.11
C ILE A 498 12.62 16.36 -1.21
N CYS A 499 13.71 17.12 -1.37
CA CYS A 499 13.87 18.04 -2.49
C CYS A 499 13.94 17.32 -3.84
N VAL A 500 14.72 16.24 -3.93
CA VAL A 500 14.82 15.40 -5.15
C VAL A 500 13.47 14.78 -5.49
N TYR A 501 12.76 14.24 -4.50
CA TYR A 501 11.41 13.71 -4.66
C TYR A 501 10.44 14.78 -5.15
N GLY A 502 10.46 15.97 -4.53
CA GLY A 502 9.69 17.13 -4.96
C GLY A 502 9.94 17.47 -6.44
N ALA A 503 11.20 17.65 -6.83
CA ALA A 503 11.56 17.95 -8.22
C ALA A 503 11.15 16.84 -9.20
N GLY A 504 11.19 15.57 -8.78
CA GLY A 504 10.80 14.41 -9.58
C GLY A 504 9.29 14.13 -9.62
N MET A 505 8.48 14.81 -8.81
CA MET A 505 7.04 14.55 -8.70
C MET A 505 6.27 14.58 -10.01
N PRO A 506 6.46 15.55 -10.93
CA PRO A 506 5.68 15.59 -12.16
C PRO A 506 5.85 14.32 -13.01
N ILE A 507 7.08 13.80 -13.08
CA ILE A 507 7.39 12.56 -13.81
C ILE A 507 6.80 11.36 -13.04
N TYR A 508 7.04 11.32 -11.73
CA TYR A 508 6.56 10.24 -10.87
C TYR A 508 5.04 10.08 -10.93
N PHE A 509 4.28 11.16 -10.80
CA PHE A 509 2.81 11.12 -10.89
C PHE A 509 2.30 10.80 -12.29
N THR A 510 3.05 11.14 -13.34
CA THR A 510 2.68 10.73 -14.71
C THR A 510 2.78 9.21 -14.88
N ILE A 511 3.84 8.60 -14.33
CA ILE A 511 3.98 7.13 -14.30
C ILE A 511 2.85 6.52 -13.46
N LEU A 512 2.58 7.06 -12.26
CA LEU A 512 1.49 6.58 -11.43
C LEU A 512 0.11 6.71 -12.10
N ALA A 513 -0.13 7.76 -12.89
CA ALA A 513 -1.38 7.91 -13.62
C ALA A 513 -1.54 6.86 -14.73
N ALA A 514 -0.47 6.54 -15.46
CA ALA A 514 -0.49 5.43 -16.41
C ALA A 514 -0.72 4.07 -15.72
N MET A 515 -0.08 3.86 -14.55
CA MET A 515 -0.33 2.70 -13.70
C MET A 515 -1.78 2.63 -13.20
N GLY A 516 -2.38 3.77 -12.85
CA GLY A 516 -3.78 3.88 -12.45
C GLY A 516 -4.73 3.43 -13.57
N LEU A 517 -4.53 3.92 -14.79
CA LEU A 517 -5.30 3.47 -15.96
C LEU A 517 -5.13 1.97 -16.22
N PHE A 518 -3.90 1.47 -16.13
CA PHE A 518 -3.62 0.04 -16.27
C PHE A 518 -4.37 -0.78 -15.21
N SER A 519 -4.39 -0.31 -13.96
CA SER A 519 -5.14 -0.94 -12.88
C SER A 519 -6.67 -0.87 -13.08
N HIS A 520 -7.21 0.19 -13.69
CA HIS A 520 -8.63 0.22 -14.09
C HIS A 520 -8.93 -0.86 -15.12
N PHE A 521 -8.07 -1.02 -16.13
CA PHE A 521 -8.23 -2.09 -17.12
C PHE A 521 -8.15 -3.47 -16.49
N ARG A 522 -7.21 -3.70 -15.56
CA ARG A 522 -7.13 -4.95 -14.79
C ARG A 522 -8.40 -5.26 -14.02
N GLU A 523 -9.00 -4.26 -13.37
CA GLU A 523 -10.27 -4.46 -12.66
C GLU A 523 -11.42 -4.77 -13.63
N LEU A 524 -11.50 -4.05 -14.76
CA LEU A 524 -12.53 -4.27 -15.78
C LEU A 524 -12.41 -5.65 -16.43
N THR A 525 -11.20 -6.19 -16.57
CA THR A 525 -10.94 -7.54 -17.05
C THR A 525 -10.98 -8.60 -15.94
N LYS A 526 -11.33 -8.23 -14.70
CA LYS A 526 -11.37 -9.10 -13.52
C LYS A 526 -10.07 -9.85 -13.25
N TYR A 527 -8.94 -9.18 -13.44
CA TYR A 527 -7.64 -9.75 -13.13
C TYR A 527 -7.47 -9.86 -11.60
N GLU A 528 -7.35 -11.08 -11.08
CA GLU A 528 -7.30 -11.35 -9.64
C GLU A 528 -5.92 -11.81 -9.12
N LYS A 529 -4.95 -12.10 -10.00
CA LYS A 529 -3.67 -12.69 -9.58
C LYS A 529 -2.75 -11.70 -8.84
N TRP A 530 -2.84 -11.69 -7.53
CA TRP A 530 -1.96 -10.88 -6.68
C TRP A 530 -1.13 -11.76 -5.75
N ASN A 531 0.17 -11.87 -6.03
CA ASN A 531 1.11 -12.46 -5.08
C ASN A 531 1.47 -11.41 -4.01
N PRO A 532 1.43 -11.75 -2.71
CA PRO A 532 1.96 -10.90 -1.64
C PRO A 532 3.39 -10.46 -1.96
N THR A 533 3.73 -9.21 -1.64
CA THR A 533 5.04 -8.65 -1.97
C THR A 533 6.10 -9.33 -1.09
N ALA A 534 6.96 -10.14 -1.71
CA ALA A 534 8.10 -10.75 -1.02
C ALA A 534 9.02 -9.64 -0.47
N ARG A 535 9.43 -9.78 0.78
CA ARG A 535 10.36 -8.85 1.43
C ARG A 535 11.79 -9.27 1.12
N SER A 536 12.69 -8.30 0.93
CA SER A 536 14.12 -8.61 0.78
C SER A 536 14.60 -9.21 2.08
N THR A 537 15.22 -10.39 1.98
CA THR A 537 16.03 -10.91 3.07
C THR A 537 17.21 -9.96 3.24
N VAL A 538 17.38 -9.43 4.45
CA VAL A 538 18.67 -8.83 4.83
C VAL A 538 19.70 -9.91 4.52
N LYS A 539 20.73 -9.59 3.71
CA LYS A 539 21.89 -10.47 3.52
C LYS A 539 22.28 -10.95 4.92
N LYS A 540 22.37 -12.26 5.13
CA LYS A 540 23.04 -12.81 6.31
C LYS A 540 24.44 -12.19 6.32
N GLU A 541 24.61 -11.14 7.12
CA GLU A 541 25.93 -10.77 7.60
C GLU A 541 26.28 -11.88 8.60
N ASP A 542 27.25 -12.70 8.24
CA ASP A 542 27.95 -13.53 9.19
C ASP A 542 28.55 -12.60 10.26
N ALA A 543 27.96 -12.63 11.44
CA ALA A 543 28.53 -12.12 12.69
C ALA A 543 28.06 -13.00 13.86
#